data_AF-A0A939D9G4-F1
#
_entry.id   AF-A0A939D9G4-F1
#
_cell.length_a   1.000
_cell.length_b   1.000
_cell.length_c   1.000
_cell.angle_alpha   90.00
_cell.angle_beta   90.00
_cell.angle_gamma   90.00
#
_symmetry.space_group_name_H-M   'P 1'
#
loop_
_entity.id
_entity.type
_entity.pdbx_description
1 polymer ?
#
loop_
_entity_poly.entity_id
_entity_poly.type
_entity_poly.pdbx_seq_one_letter_code
_entity_poly.pdbx_strand_id
1 'polypeptide(L)'
;MHINWLLRAQNPYFWIGLFAVIFTAIGISPEIFTSWNILWEQVKELLMNPFKLGCAIVALIGYVSDPTSKGISDTERVMACKKLQE
;
A
#
# COMPACT_ATOMS: atom_id res chain seq x y z
N MET A 1 -4.01 16.76 9.60
CA MET A 1 -3.47 15.55 8.93
C MET A 1 -2.95 15.97 7.58
N HIS A 2 -1.63 15.98 7.40
CA HIS A 2 -1.03 16.20 6.08
C HIS A 2 -0.10 15.02 5.81
N ILE A 3 -0.54 14.12 4.94
CA ILE A 3 0.28 13.01 4.47
C ILE A 3 1.03 13.51 3.25
N ASN A 4 2.35 13.46 3.28
CA ASN A 4 3.20 13.84 2.15
C ASN A 4 3.27 12.69 1.14
N TRP A 5 2.19 12.50 0.38
CA TRP A 5 2.08 11.49 -0.66
C TRP A 5 3.19 11.58 -1.71
N LEU A 6 3.62 12.82 -2.02
CA LEU A 6 4.65 13.10 -3.02
C LEU A 6 6.02 12.54 -2.59
N LEU A 7 6.33 12.56 -1.29
CA LEU A 7 7.57 12.00 -0.75
C LEU A 7 7.53 10.46 -0.72
N ARG A 8 6.38 9.87 -0.38
CA ARG A 8 6.18 8.41 -0.40
C ARG A 8 6.29 7.86 -1.83
N ALA A 9 5.66 8.52 -2.81
CA ALA A 9 5.71 8.10 -4.20
C ALA A 9 7.11 8.21 -4.82
N GLN A 10 7.98 9.10 -4.32
CA GLN A 10 9.40 9.17 -4.73
C GLN A 10 10.23 8.01 -4.20
N ASN A 11 9.78 7.31 -3.15
CA ASN A 11 10.51 6.18 -2.59
C ASN A 11 10.16 4.88 -3.35
N PRO A 12 11.13 4.19 -4.00
CA PRO A 12 10.85 2.93 -4.70
C PRO A 12 10.34 1.82 -3.76
N TYR A 13 10.75 1.81 -2.48
CA TYR A 13 10.28 0.82 -1.49
C TYR A 13 8.79 0.99 -1.15
N PHE A 14 8.23 2.18 -1.33
CA PHE A 14 6.79 2.41 -1.16
C PHE A 14 6.00 1.62 -2.20
N TRP A 15 6.45 1.59 -3.46
CA TRP A 15 5.79 0.83 -4.52
C TRP A 15 5.90 -0.67 -4.29
N ILE A 16 7.07 -1.15 -3.86
CA ILE A 16 7.27 -2.58 -3.54
C ILE A 16 6.32 -3.03 -2.43
N GLY A 17 6.21 -2.26 -1.35
CA GLY A 17 5.30 -2.57 -0.25
C GLY A 17 3.83 -2.49 -0.66
N LEU A 18 3.45 -1.49 -1.47
CA LEU A 18 2.09 -1.38 -2.00
C LEU A 18 1.72 -2.60 -2.86
N PHE A 19 2.59 -3.03 -3.76
CA PHE A 19 2.37 -4.25 -4.55
C PHE A 19 2.27 -5.49 -3.66
N ALA A 20 3.12 -5.61 -2.63
CA ALA A 20 3.04 -6.73 -1.69
C ALA A 20 1.69 -6.81 -0.98
N VAL A 21 1.16 -5.67 -0.48
CA VAL A 21 -0.14 -5.61 0.18
C VAL A 21 -1.28 -6.00 -0.78
N ILE A 22 -1.25 -5.50 -2.01
CA ILE A 22 -2.25 -5.84 -3.04
C ILE A 22 -2.20 -7.34 -3.36
N PHE A 23 -1.00 -7.90 -3.57
CA PHE A 23 -0.86 -9.32 -3.86
C PHE A 23 -1.30 -10.21 -2.70
N THR A 24 -0.96 -9.84 -1.46
CA THR A 24 -1.45 -10.56 -0.26
C THR A 24 -2.98 -10.51 -0.17
N ALA A 25 -3.62 -9.39 -0.52
CA ALA A 25 -5.06 -9.26 -0.51
C ALA A 25 -5.76 -10.12 -1.58
N ILE A 26 -5.11 -10.35 -2.72
CA ILE A 26 -5.61 -11.24 -3.79
C ILE A 26 -5.49 -12.71 -3.39
N GLY A 27 -4.50 -13.05 -2.54
CA GLY A 27 -4.17 -14.43 -2.21
C GLY A 27 -3.27 -15.01 -3.29
N ILE A 28 -1.96 -14.77 -3.16
CA ILE A 28 -0.96 -15.24 -4.14
C ILE A 28 -1.06 -16.76 -4.28
N SER A 29 -1.49 -17.21 -5.46
CA SER A 29 -1.16 -18.54 -5.97
C SER A 29 -0.20 -18.39 -7.15
N PRO A 30 0.78 -19.30 -7.31
CA PRO A 30 1.76 -19.23 -8.40
C PRO A 30 1.10 -19.27 -9.79
N GLU A 31 -0.11 -19.82 -9.88
CA GLU A 31 -0.93 -19.90 -11.10
C GLU A 31 -1.33 -18.50 -11.62
N ILE A 32 -1.51 -17.51 -10.73
CA ILE A 32 -1.88 -16.13 -11.11
C ILE A 32 -0.81 -15.49 -12.00
N PHE A 33 0.46 -15.85 -11.81
CA PHE A 33 1.57 -15.28 -12.60
C PHE A 33 1.78 -15.97 -13.95
N THR A 34 1.04 -17.05 -14.21
CA THR A 34 1.15 -17.79 -15.48
C THR A 34 0.27 -17.21 -16.59
N SER A 35 -0.75 -16.42 -16.25
CA SER A 35 -1.68 -15.83 -17.22
C SER A 35 -2.23 -14.48 -16.75
N TRP A 36 -2.13 -13.47 -17.63
CA TRP A 36 -2.73 -12.15 -17.42
C TRP A 36 -4.26 -12.20 -17.26
N ASN A 37 -4.92 -13.20 -17.83
CA ASN A 37 -6.38 -13.37 -17.69
C ASN A 37 -6.75 -13.79 -16.26
N ILE A 38 -6.01 -14.75 -15.69
CA ILE A 38 -6.22 -15.22 -14.31
C ILE A 38 -6.00 -14.07 -13.33
N LEU A 39 -4.97 -13.26 -13.55
CA LEU A 39 -4.70 -12.08 -12.73
C LEU A 39 -5.88 -11.11 -12.70
N TRP A 40 -6.46 -10.80 -13.86
CA TRP A 40 -7.59 -9.88 -13.94
C TRP A 40 -8.87 -10.43 -13.29
N GLU A 41 -9.12 -11.74 -13.43
CA GLU A 41 -10.24 -12.41 -12.75
C GLU A 41 -10.11 -12.36 -11.24
N GLN A 42 -8.92 -12.62 -10.70
CA GLN A 42 -8.66 -12.58 -9.25
C GLN A 42 -8.80 -11.17 -8.66
N VAL A 43 -8.38 -10.14 -9.40
CA VAL A 43 -8.61 -8.74 -9.01
C VAL A 43 -10.11 -8.42 -8.95
N LYS A 44 -10.90 -8.86 -9.94
CA LYS A 44 -12.36 -8.68 -9.90
C LYS A 44 -13.00 -9.45 -8.75
N GLU A 45 -12.57 -10.68 -8.49
CA GLU A 45 -13.09 -11.49 -7.39
C GLU A 45 -12.85 -10.83 -6.02
N LEU A 46 -11.66 -10.23 -5.84
CA LEU A 46 -11.35 -9.44 -4.65
C LEU A 46 -12.34 -8.27 -4.50
N LEU A 47 -12.57 -7.50 -5.57
CA LEU A 47 -13.47 -6.35 -5.56
C LEU A 47 -14.94 -6.73 -5.34
N MET A 48 -15.36 -7.88 -5.86
CA MET A 48 -16.74 -8.39 -5.72
C MET A 48 -17.01 -9.06 -4.37
N ASN A 49 -15.96 -9.44 -3.64
CA ASN A 49 -16.08 -10.04 -2.32
C ASN A 49 -15.93 -8.98 -1.22
N PRO A 50 -17.02 -8.58 -0.53
CA PRO A 50 -16.97 -7.49 0.45
C PRO A 50 -16.05 -7.80 1.64
N PHE A 51 -15.86 -9.07 2.00
CA PHE A 51 -14.95 -9.46 3.06
C PHE A 51 -13.48 -9.31 2.62
N LYS A 52 -13.11 -9.84 1.45
CA LYS A 52 -11.76 -9.68 0.89
C LYS A 52 -11.41 -8.20 0.67
N LEU A 53 -12.37 -7.42 0.15
CA LEU A 53 -12.23 -5.98 -0.03
C LEU A 53 -12.02 -5.25 1.30
N GLY A 54 -12.80 -5.59 2.32
CA GLY A 54 -12.63 -5.02 3.67
C GLY A 54 -11.24 -5.31 4.26
N CYS A 55 -10.76 -6.55 4.15
CA CYS A 55 -9.41 -6.93 4.56
C CYS A 55 -8.32 -6.16 3.80
N ALA A 56 -8.48 -5.99 2.48
CA ALA A 56 -7.55 -5.22 1.65
C ALA A 56 -7.48 -3.75 2.09
N ILE A 57 -8.63 -3.13 2.37
CA ILE A 57 -8.70 -1.74 2.85
C ILE A 57 -8.01 -1.60 4.21
N VAL A 58 -8.27 -2.50 5.16
CA VAL A 58 -7.62 -2.48 6.49
C VAL A 58 -6.11 -2.67 6.37
N ALA A 59 -5.65 -3.57 5.50
CA ALA A 59 -4.23 -3.78 5.24
C ALA A 59 -3.56 -2.54 4.62
N LEU A 60 -4.23 -1.86 3.69
CA LEU A 60 -3.76 -0.61 3.10
C LEU A 60 -3.69 0.52 4.12
N ILE A 61 -4.70 0.63 5.00
CA ILE A 61 -4.67 1.60 6.10
C ILE A 61 -3.48 1.31 7.02
N GLY A 62 -3.26 0.05 7.39
CA GLY A 62 -2.11 -0.35 8.22
C GLY A 62 -0.76 -0.08 7.54
N TYR A 63 -0.66 -0.27 6.22
CA TYR A 63 0.55 0.00 5.46
C TYR A 63 0.87 1.49 5.36
N VAL A 64 -0.15 2.33 5.17
CA VAL A 64 0.00 3.79 5.09
C VAL A 64 0.21 4.40 6.49
N SER A 65 -0.36 3.77 7.52
CA SER A 65 -0.21 4.19 8.92
C SER A 65 1.16 3.81 9.45
N ASP A 66 2.05 4.78 9.58
CA ASP A 66 3.35 4.58 10.19
C ASP A 66 3.21 4.42 11.72
N PRO A 67 3.57 3.26 12.31
CA PRO A 67 3.46 3.01 13.75
C PRO A 67 4.39 3.89 14.59
N THR A 68 5.33 4.62 13.97
CA THR A 68 6.22 5.56 14.65
C THR A 68 5.67 7.00 14.73
N SER A 69 4.53 7.28 14.10
CA SER A 69 3.87 8.59 14.16
C SER A 69 2.66 8.55 15.11
N LYS A 70 2.41 9.64 15.84
CA LYS A 70 1.17 9.80 16.62
C LYS A 70 0.01 10.08 15.66
N GLY A 71 -0.56 9.04 15.05
CA GLY A 71 -1.71 9.11 14.15
C GLY A 71 -1.39 8.68 12.71
N ILE A 72 -2.20 9.12 11.74
CA ILE A 72 -1.94 8.92 10.30
C ILE A 72 -1.22 10.11 9.66
N SER A 73 -0.33 10.78 10.41
CA SER A 73 0.28 12.05 9.99
C SER A 73 1.79 11.96 10.03
N ASP A 74 2.48 12.47 9.01
CA ASP A 74 3.94 12.49 8.99
C ASP A 74 4.49 13.37 10.10
N THR A 75 5.53 12.88 10.81
CA THR A 75 6.16 13.61 11.91
C THR A 75 6.95 14.82 11.39
N GLU A 76 6.92 15.94 12.12
CA GLU A 76 7.66 17.19 11.80
C GLU A 76 9.16 16.97 11.50
N ARG A 77 9.75 15.91 12.05
CA ARG A 77 11.15 15.50 11.81
C ARG A 77 11.45 15.16 10.34
N VAL A 78 10.49 14.58 9.60
CA VAL A 78 10.66 14.26 8.16
C VAL A 78 10.69 15.55 7.33
N MET A 79 9.90 16.56 7.72
CA MET A 79 9.88 17.87 7.07
C MET A 79 11.17 18.66 7.32
N ALA A 80 11.72 18.59 8.54
CA ALA A 80 12.97 19.25 8.90
C ALA A 80 14.20 18.63 8.20
N CYS A 81 14.24 17.31 8.05
CA CYS A 81 15.34 16.61 7.36
C CYS A 81 15.42 17.02 5.87
N LYS A 82 14.27 17.14 5.18
CA LYS A 82 14.23 17.58 3.78
C LYS A 82 14.79 19.00 3.59
N LYS A 83 14.47 19.92 4.51
CA LYS A 83 14.91 21.33 4.47
C LYS A 83 16.42 21.52 4.64
N LEU A 84 17.13 20.49 5.12
CA LEU A 84 18.60 20.50 5.27
C LEU A 84 19.32 19.83 4.09
N GLN A 85 18.57 19.16 3.21
CA GLN A 85 19.11 18.48 2.03
C GLN A 85 18.88 19.26 0.71
N GLU A 86 18.10 20.34 0.75
CA GLU A 86 17.99 21.40 -0.28
C GLU A 86 18.95 22.56 0.03
#